data_AF-A0A3B8ZGW4-F1
#
_entry.id   AF-A0A3B8ZGW4-F1
#
_cell.length_a   1.000
_cell.length_b   1.000
_cell.length_c   1.000
_cell.angle_alpha   90.00
_cell.angle_beta   90.00
_cell.angle_gamma   90.00
#
_symmetry.space_group_name_H-M   'P 1'
#
loop_
_entity.id
_entity.type
_entity.pdbx_description
1 polymer ?
#
loop_
_entity_poly.entity_id
_entity_poly.type
_entity_poly.pdbx_seq_one_letter_code
_entity_poly.pdbx_strand_id
1 'polypeptide(L)'
;MTKKYRQQNDLDEGFDAEFQHEDHPVEVVELTGDSLHVELDDEVAETVQDELDDLDIEEGGLEDLNDESDATDDPVRTYLVQMGEIPLLTRQQEIESAKLIERTRVKYRHWMLATDFVLQGACKLLEQVRDSKLRLDRTIEVSVTNATEKKAIMKRIVPNVRTLRQLLILNHADYFTAINRRLDTATRRAAWKRLTRRRNRAVRLIEEMNLRTNRLEPLFKRLEAIDDRMNELAGQIQLVRSSGHADSQTLERLLEELHYLMKITYESPKTLQRRIQRVRINRVAYDAAKRDLSASNLRLVVSIAKKYRNRGLSFLDLIQEGNTGLMRAVDKFEHDRGFKFSTYATWWIRQAITRAIADQSRTIRVPVHMIDTMTKVRLITRQLVQELGREPSVEETAARAGLQIDDARVVIKMARQPLSLDQPVGDHEDSYFGEFLEDHREFDPLMEANQEALKHQINQAMQTLNYREREILKLRYGLADGYSYTLEEVGKIFSVTRERVRQIESKAVRKLQQPYRNKSLLSYVDGIDPRTPETESAH
;
A
#
# COMPACT_ATOMS: atom_id res chain seq x y z
N MET A 1 33.36 24.72 -42.25
CA MET A 1 34.36 24.61 -41.16
C MET A 1 33.88 23.61 -40.12
N THR A 2 34.14 22.31 -40.30
CA THR A 2 34.00 21.31 -39.21
C THR A 2 34.62 19.98 -39.68
N LYS A 3 35.95 19.94 -39.72
CA LYS A 3 36.76 18.73 -39.69
C LYS A 3 37.71 18.91 -38.52
N LYS A 4 37.55 18.08 -37.47
CA LYS A 4 38.54 17.67 -36.46
C LYS A 4 37.77 17.28 -35.20
N TYR A 5 37.72 15.98 -34.92
CA TYR A 5 37.88 15.34 -33.61
C TYR A 5 37.62 13.84 -33.82
N ARG A 6 38.64 13.18 -34.39
CA ARG A 6 38.75 11.73 -34.50
C ARG A 6 40.15 11.41 -34.00
N GLN A 7 40.26 10.47 -33.07
CA GLN A 7 41.45 9.91 -32.40
C GLN A 7 41.52 10.22 -30.89
N GLN A 8 40.90 9.35 -30.10
CA GLN A 8 41.54 8.65 -28.97
C GLN A 8 40.50 7.73 -28.33
N ASN A 9 40.52 6.46 -28.72
CA ASN A 9 39.91 5.33 -28.01
C ASN A 9 40.55 4.06 -28.60
N ASP A 10 41.73 3.73 -28.10
CA ASP A 10 42.29 2.38 -28.17
C ASP A 10 42.62 1.98 -26.73
N LEU A 11 42.46 0.70 -26.42
CA LEU A 11 42.54 0.00 -25.12
C LEU A 11 41.18 -0.38 -24.50
N ASP A 12 40.45 -1.25 -25.18
CA ASP A 12 39.59 -2.26 -24.54
C ASP A 12 39.58 -3.51 -25.44
N GLU A 13 40.49 -4.45 -25.17
CA GLU A 13 40.46 -5.81 -25.73
C GLU A 13 40.58 -6.82 -24.60
N GLY A 14 39.71 -7.83 -24.64
CA GLY A 14 39.87 -9.11 -23.97
C GLY A 14 38.84 -9.40 -22.88
N PHE A 15 37.69 -9.96 -23.27
CA PHE A 15 36.99 -10.99 -22.48
C PHE A 15 35.91 -11.68 -23.35
N ASP A 16 36.35 -12.50 -24.30
CA ASP A 16 35.51 -13.54 -24.91
C ASP A 16 35.79 -14.87 -24.19
N ALA A 17 34.74 -15.51 -23.70
CA ALA A 17 34.77 -16.90 -23.26
C ALA A 17 33.48 -17.58 -23.73
N GLU A 18 33.63 -18.46 -24.71
CA GLU A 18 32.62 -19.36 -25.25
C GLU A 18 32.07 -20.27 -24.14
N PHE A 19 30.74 -20.41 -24.09
CA PHE A 19 30.05 -21.47 -23.34
C PHE A 19 29.35 -22.38 -24.35
N GLN A 20 29.84 -23.61 -24.47
CA GLN A 20 29.14 -24.70 -25.15
C GLN A 20 28.12 -25.30 -24.17
N HIS A 21 26.86 -25.38 -24.58
CA HIS A 21 25.80 -26.09 -23.87
C HIS A 21 25.65 -27.48 -24.49
N GLU A 22 25.82 -28.53 -23.68
CA GLU A 22 25.41 -29.89 -24.00
C GLU A 22 23.91 -30.06 -23.65
N ASP A 23 23.14 -30.54 -24.62
CA ASP A 23 21.71 -30.85 -24.51
C ASP A 23 21.48 -32.16 -23.74
N HIS A 24 20.60 -32.11 -22.74
CA HIS A 24 19.93 -33.31 -22.20
C HIS A 24 18.41 -33.10 -22.21
N PRO A 25 17.62 -34.05 -22.75
CA PRO A 25 16.16 -33.94 -22.80
C PRO A 25 15.56 -34.29 -21.44
N VAL A 26 14.64 -33.46 -20.95
CA VAL A 26 13.89 -33.73 -19.72
C VAL A 26 12.48 -34.18 -20.08
N GLU A 27 12.19 -35.41 -19.65
CA GLU A 27 10.94 -36.15 -19.75
C GLU A 27 9.85 -35.52 -18.87
N VAL A 28 8.65 -35.33 -19.42
CA VAL A 28 7.48 -34.78 -18.71
C VAL A 28 6.84 -35.90 -17.89
N VAL A 29 6.82 -35.74 -16.57
CA VAL A 29 6.09 -36.62 -15.65
C VAL A 29 4.92 -35.83 -15.07
N GLU A 30 3.70 -36.17 -15.49
CA GLU A 30 2.46 -35.79 -14.83
C GLU A 30 2.35 -36.51 -13.49
N LEU A 31 2.21 -35.76 -12.38
CA LEU A 31 1.72 -36.28 -11.12
C LEU A 31 0.77 -35.29 -10.46
N THR A 32 -0.44 -35.79 -10.28
CA THR A 32 -1.60 -35.31 -9.53
C THR A 32 -1.29 -35.21 -8.03
N GLY A 33 -1.86 -34.21 -7.33
CA GLY A 33 -1.73 -34.11 -5.87
C GLY A 33 -2.03 -32.74 -5.24
N ASP A 34 -3.31 -32.36 -5.27
CA ASP A 34 -4.10 -31.68 -4.24
C ASP A 34 -3.42 -30.68 -3.28
N SER A 35 -3.65 -29.38 -3.50
CA SER A 35 -3.48 -28.29 -2.54
C SER A 35 -4.21 -27.03 -3.03
N LEU A 36 -5.49 -26.89 -2.65
CA LEU A 36 -6.33 -25.66 -2.68
C LEU A 36 -5.86 -24.56 -3.64
N HIS A 37 -6.09 -24.84 -4.93
CA HIS A 37 -6.01 -23.88 -6.01
C HIS A 37 -7.21 -22.93 -5.91
N VAL A 38 -6.99 -21.63 -6.03
CA VAL A 38 -8.05 -20.70 -6.40
C VAL A 38 -8.30 -20.96 -7.88
N GLU A 39 -9.28 -21.83 -8.17
CA GLU A 39 -9.84 -22.01 -9.51
C GLU A 39 -10.52 -20.69 -9.89
N LEU A 40 -9.80 -19.89 -10.67
CA LEU A 40 -10.44 -19.00 -11.62
C LEU A 40 -10.79 -19.91 -12.79
N ASP A 41 -12.09 -20.12 -13.02
CA ASP A 41 -12.64 -21.03 -14.04
C ASP A 41 -11.81 -21.03 -15.34
N ASP A 42 -11.27 -22.19 -15.70
CA ASP A 42 -10.49 -22.42 -16.93
C ASP A 42 -11.33 -22.22 -18.22
N GLU A 43 -12.67 -22.16 -18.11
CA GLU A 43 -13.57 -21.76 -19.22
C GLU A 43 -13.34 -20.30 -19.66
N VAL A 44 -12.79 -19.45 -18.79
CA VAL A 44 -12.42 -18.06 -19.14
C VAL A 44 -11.06 -18.01 -19.85
N ALA A 45 -10.25 -19.06 -19.78
CA ALA A 45 -8.94 -19.12 -20.44
C ALA A 45 -9.07 -19.63 -21.89
N GLU A 46 -9.95 -20.60 -22.17
CA GLU A 46 -10.24 -21.06 -23.53
C GLU A 46 -10.93 -19.97 -24.38
N THR A 47 -11.85 -19.21 -23.80
CA THR A 47 -12.45 -18.04 -24.47
C THR A 47 -11.44 -16.92 -24.76
N VAL A 48 -10.33 -16.86 -24.03
CA VAL A 48 -9.25 -15.89 -24.27
C VAL A 48 -8.32 -16.34 -25.40
N GLN A 49 -8.21 -17.63 -25.69
CA GLN A 49 -7.43 -18.13 -26.82
C GLN A 49 -8.15 -17.86 -28.15
N ASP A 50 -9.47 -18.10 -28.18
CA ASP A 50 -10.30 -17.87 -29.37
C ASP A 50 -10.55 -16.36 -29.64
N GLU A 51 -10.56 -15.49 -28.62
CA GLU A 51 -10.65 -14.03 -28.81
C GLU A 51 -9.30 -13.35 -29.15
N LEU A 52 -8.17 -14.07 -29.07
CA LEU A 52 -6.84 -13.55 -29.43
C LEU A 52 -6.47 -13.78 -30.91
N ASP A 53 -7.10 -14.75 -31.57
CA ASP A 53 -6.89 -15.02 -33.00
C ASP A 53 -7.68 -14.04 -33.91
N ASP A 54 -8.66 -13.32 -33.37
CA ASP A 54 -9.38 -12.22 -34.05
C ASP A 54 -8.65 -10.85 -33.96
N LEU A 55 -7.40 -10.83 -33.47
CA LEU A 55 -6.54 -9.64 -33.55
C LEU A 55 -5.83 -9.56 -34.91
N ASP A 56 -6.60 -9.62 -35.98
CA ASP A 56 -6.22 -8.93 -37.20
C ASP A 56 -6.32 -7.42 -36.91
N ILE A 57 -5.16 -6.78 -36.85
CA ILE A 57 -5.03 -5.33 -36.78
C ILE A 57 -5.53 -4.80 -38.13
N GLU A 58 -6.83 -4.60 -38.28
CA GLU A 58 -7.36 -3.76 -39.34
C GLU A 58 -6.92 -2.31 -39.07
N GLU A 59 -6.00 -1.83 -39.89
CA GLU A 59 -5.75 -0.40 -40.08
C GLU A 59 -7.03 0.26 -40.63
N GLY A 60 -7.91 0.72 -39.75
CA GLY A 60 -9.08 1.48 -40.17
C GLY A 60 -9.97 1.91 -39.02
N GLY A 61 -10.26 3.20 -38.93
CA GLY A 61 -11.33 3.72 -38.06
C GLY A 61 -10.88 4.46 -36.80
N LEU A 62 -10.08 5.52 -36.97
CA LEU A 62 -9.93 6.60 -35.98
C LEU A 62 -10.97 7.73 -36.18
N GLU A 63 -12.07 7.49 -36.91
CA GLU A 63 -12.94 8.58 -37.39
C GLU A 63 -14.21 8.90 -36.57
N ASP A 64 -14.62 8.10 -35.58
CA ASP A 64 -15.86 8.40 -34.83
C ASP A 64 -15.62 9.18 -33.51
N LEU A 65 -14.94 10.33 -33.58
CA LEU A 65 -14.78 11.24 -32.43
C LEU A 65 -15.13 12.71 -32.75
N ASN A 66 -15.96 12.96 -33.77
CA ASN A 66 -16.51 14.29 -34.04
C ASN A 66 -17.95 14.41 -33.53
N ASP A 67 -18.11 14.44 -32.20
CA ASP A 67 -19.20 15.22 -31.61
C ASP A 67 -18.65 16.64 -31.44
N GLU A 68 -19.00 17.53 -32.37
CA GLU A 68 -18.67 18.95 -32.31
C GLU A 68 -19.54 19.65 -31.25
N SER A 69 -19.06 19.70 -30.01
CA SER A 69 -19.37 20.81 -29.09
C SER A 69 -18.23 21.00 -28.06
N ASP A 70 -17.74 22.25 -27.99
CA ASP A 70 -16.72 22.81 -27.07
C ASP A 70 -15.32 22.19 -27.07
N ALA A 71 -14.65 22.34 -28.20
CA ALA A 71 -13.24 22.03 -28.39
C ALA A 71 -12.30 23.09 -27.77
N THR A 72 -12.00 22.96 -26.48
CA THR A 72 -10.67 23.36 -25.95
C THR A 72 -10.22 22.62 -24.67
N ASP A 73 -11.10 21.93 -23.93
CA ASP A 73 -10.78 21.50 -22.55
C ASP A 73 -11.07 20.03 -22.23
N ASP A 74 -11.19 19.12 -23.21
CA ASP A 74 -11.30 17.69 -22.91
C ASP A 74 -9.90 17.08 -22.61
N PRO A 75 -9.58 16.76 -21.34
CA PRO A 75 -8.30 16.16 -20.97
C PRO A 75 -8.08 14.79 -21.63
N VAL A 76 -9.14 14.08 -22.01
CA VAL A 76 -9.04 12.80 -22.74
C VAL A 76 -8.46 13.04 -24.13
N ARG A 77 -8.98 14.05 -24.85
CA ARG A 77 -8.49 14.41 -26.18
C ARG A 77 -7.03 14.86 -26.13
N THR A 78 -6.66 15.71 -25.18
CA THR A 78 -5.26 16.14 -24.99
C THR A 78 -4.33 14.94 -24.77
N TYR A 79 -4.73 14.00 -23.91
CA TYR A 79 -3.96 12.79 -23.63
C TYR A 79 -3.80 11.90 -24.88
N LEU A 80 -4.88 11.67 -25.64
CA LEU A 80 -4.84 10.84 -26.85
C LEU A 80 -3.95 11.45 -27.94
N VAL A 81 -3.96 12.78 -28.10
CA VAL A 81 -3.09 13.49 -29.05
C VAL A 81 -1.63 13.34 -28.65
N GLN A 82 -1.27 13.60 -27.38
CA GLN A 82 0.11 13.44 -26.88
C GLN A 82 0.63 12.00 -27.03
N MET A 83 -0.23 11.01 -26.80
CA MET A 83 0.10 9.60 -27.00
C MET A 83 0.24 9.24 -28.50
N GLY A 84 -0.49 9.94 -29.37
CA GLY A 84 -0.43 9.79 -30.82
C GLY A 84 0.93 10.13 -31.43
N GLU A 85 1.67 11.06 -30.81
CA GLU A 85 3.00 11.49 -31.26
C GLU A 85 4.09 10.41 -31.10
N ILE A 86 3.87 9.44 -30.21
CA ILE A 86 4.86 8.41 -29.87
C ILE A 86 4.73 7.23 -30.86
N PRO A 87 5.80 6.86 -31.58
CA PRO A 87 5.76 5.75 -32.53
C PRO A 87 5.61 4.39 -31.84
N LEU A 88 4.96 3.46 -32.54
CA LEU A 88 4.87 2.06 -32.13
C LEU A 88 6.23 1.38 -32.26
N LEU A 89 6.55 0.49 -31.33
CA LEU A 89 7.77 -0.32 -31.38
C LEU A 89 7.52 -1.61 -32.15
N THR A 90 8.54 -2.03 -32.89
CA THR A 90 8.61 -3.39 -33.46
C THR A 90 9.09 -4.38 -32.40
N ARG A 91 8.85 -5.68 -32.61
CA ARG A 91 9.32 -6.74 -31.69
C ARG A 91 10.84 -6.68 -31.43
N GLN A 92 11.63 -6.32 -32.43
CA GLN A 92 13.07 -6.18 -32.27
C GLN A 92 13.41 -5.00 -31.34
N GLN A 93 12.75 -3.85 -31.54
CA GLN A 93 12.92 -2.67 -30.70
C GLN A 93 12.42 -2.88 -29.26
N GLU A 94 11.38 -3.68 -29.05
CA GLU A 94 10.93 -4.10 -27.71
C GLU A 94 12.01 -4.89 -26.98
N ILE A 95 12.64 -5.86 -27.66
CA ILE A 95 13.75 -6.65 -27.10
C ILE A 95 14.95 -5.76 -26.80
N GLU A 96 15.31 -4.85 -27.70
CA GLU A 96 16.39 -3.89 -27.49
C GLU A 96 16.13 -2.98 -26.28
N SER A 97 14.90 -2.50 -26.14
CA SER A 97 14.47 -1.69 -25.00
C SER A 97 14.52 -2.48 -23.69
N ALA A 98 14.06 -3.73 -23.70
CA ALA A 98 14.13 -4.62 -22.54
C ALA A 98 15.60 -4.89 -22.13
N LYS A 99 16.49 -5.16 -23.10
CA LYS A 99 17.94 -5.31 -22.87
C LYS A 99 18.57 -4.03 -22.34
N LEU A 100 18.13 -2.86 -22.82
CA LEU A 100 18.60 -1.56 -22.32
C LEU A 100 18.17 -1.35 -20.86
N ILE A 101 16.93 -1.68 -20.50
CA ILE A 101 16.43 -1.63 -19.13
C ILE A 101 17.25 -2.55 -18.23
N GLU A 102 17.55 -3.76 -18.67
CA GLU A 102 18.37 -4.70 -17.90
C GLU A 102 19.80 -4.18 -17.68
N ARG A 103 20.48 -3.75 -18.75
CA ARG A 103 21.83 -3.18 -18.69
C ARG A 103 21.90 -1.97 -17.76
N THR A 104 20.93 -1.06 -17.86
CA THR A 104 20.87 0.14 -17.01
C THR A 104 20.51 -0.21 -15.55
N ARG A 105 19.63 -1.19 -15.32
CA ARG A 105 19.31 -1.73 -13.99
C ARG A 105 20.55 -2.32 -13.31
N VAL A 106 21.30 -3.16 -14.02
CA VAL A 106 22.54 -3.77 -13.51
C VAL A 106 23.56 -2.69 -13.18
N LYS A 107 23.79 -1.72 -14.09
CA LYS A 107 24.71 -0.60 -13.82
C LYS A 107 24.27 0.22 -12.60
N TYR A 108 22.99 0.58 -12.51
CA TYR A 108 22.45 1.32 -11.37
C TYR A 108 22.66 0.57 -10.05
N ARG A 109 22.29 -0.71 -10.00
CA ARG A 109 22.46 -1.57 -8.82
C ARG A 109 23.94 -1.73 -8.44
N HIS A 110 24.80 -1.96 -9.41
CA HIS A 110 26.24 -2.10 -9.21
C HIS A 110 26.82 -0.85 -8.55
N TRP A 111 26.55 0.34 -9.10
CA TRP A 111 27.07 1.60 -8.56
C TRP A 111 26.49 1.93 -7.18
N MET A 112 25.23 1.58 -6.92
CA MET A 112 24.61 1.75 -5.60
C MET A 112 25.30 0.86 -4.55
N LEU A 113 25.58 -0.40 -4.90
CA LEU A 113 26.30 -1.34 -4.03
C LEU A 113 27.80 -1.04 -3.93
N ALA A 114 28.40 -0.34 -4.88
CA ALA A 114 29.84 -0.06 -4.89
C ALA A 114 30.33 0.90 -3.77
N THR A 115 29.43 1.33 -2.87
CA THR A 115 29.76 2.13 -1.69
C THR A 115 29.80 1.26 -0.43
N ASP A 116 30.84 1.43 0.39
CA ASP A 116 31.07 0.57 1.57
C ASP A 116 29.90 0.61 2.57
N PHE A 117 29.31 1.79 2.80
CA PHE A 117 28.12 1.95 3.63
C PHE A 117 26.95 1.06 3.19
N VAL A 118 26.68 1.01 1.88
CA VAL A 118 25.61 0.19 1.31
C VAL A 118 25.98 -1.29 1.37
N LEU A 119 27.24 -1.66 1.12
CA LEU A 119 27.73 -3.04 1.28
C LEU A 119 27.54 -3.55 2.72
N GLN A 120 27.86 -2.72 3.72
CA GLN A 120 27.65 -3.07 5.13
C GLN A 120 26.17 -3.26 5.44
N GLY A 121 25.31 -2.36 4.94
CA GLY A 121 23.86 -2.48 5.10
C GLY A 121 23.30 -3.74 4.42
N ALA A 122 23.73 -4.03 3.19
CA ALA A 122 23.36 -5.24 2.46
C ALA A 122 23.84 -6.52 3.18
N CYS A 123 25.07 -6.52 3.69
CA CYS A 123 25.60 -7.64 4.49
C CYS A 123 24.76 -7.86 5.75
N LYS A 124 24.37 -6.79 6.47
CA LYS A 124 23.48 -6.89 7.64
C LYS A 124 22.09 -7.43 7.27
N LEU A 125 21.53 -7.03 6.13
CA LEU A 125 20.26 -7.58 5.64
C LEU A 125 20.38 -9.08 5.36
N LEU A 126 21.46 -9.53 4.72
CA LEU A 126 21.72 -10.95 4.48
C LEU A 126 21.95 -11.74 5.78
N GLU A 127 22.64 -11.15 6.77
CA GLU A 127 22.78 -11.73 8.11
C GLU A 127 21.40 -11.88 8.79
N GLN A 128 20.53 -10.89 8.69
CA GLN A 128 19.17 -10.96 9.25
C GLN A 128 18.30 -12.02 8.57
N VAL A 129 18.47 -12.25 7.27
CA VAL A 129 17.80 -13.34 6.54
C VAL A 129 18.36 -14.70 6.98
N ARG A 130 19.69 -14.84 7.09
CA ARG A 130 20.34 -16.06 7.60
C ARG A 130 19.85 -16.41 9.01
N ASP A 131 19.75 -15.40 9.88
CA ASP A 131 19.35 -15.56 11.29
C ASP A 131 17.82 -15.66 11.44
N SER A 132 17.06 -15.82 10.35
CA SER A 132 15.58 -15.92 10.32
C SER A 132 14.82 -14.74 10.93
N LYS A 133 15.46 -13.58 11.08
CA LYS A 133 14.80 -12.34 11.56
C LYS A 133 13.99 -11.65 10.46
N LEU A 134 14.41 -11.82 9.20
CA LEU A 134 13.71 -11.33 8.02
C LEU A 134 13.26 -12.48 7.14
N ARG A 135 12.01 -12.42 6.66
CA ARG A 135 11.49 -13.37 5.68
C ARG A 135 12.25 -13.24 4.36
N LEU A 136 12.81 -14.35 3.88
CA LEU A 136 13.58 -14.44 2.64
C LEU A 136 12.80 -13.85 1.44
N ASP A 137 11.54 -14.25 1.28
CA ASP A 137 10.65 -13.84 0.18
C ASP A 137 10.41 -12.33 0.12
N ARG A 138 10.59 -11.59 1.22
CA ARG A 138 10.39 -10.13 1.26
C ARG A 138 11.66 -9.34 0.98
N THR A 139 12.81 -10.01 0.94
CA THR A 139 14.14 -9.40 0.91
C THR A 139 14.88 -9.77 -0.37
N ILE A 140 14.74 -11.02 -0.83
CA ILE A 140 15.37 -11.55 -2.04
C ILE A 140 14.31 -11.68 -3.15
N GLU A 141 14.71 -11.45 -4.38
CA GLU A 141 13.90 -11.65 -5.57
C GLU A 141 13.86 -13.16 -5.89
N VAL A 142 12.87 -13.85 -5.31
CA VAL A 142 12.57 -15.27 -5.56
C VAL A 142 11.06 -15.42 -5.70
N SER A 143 10.63 -16.28 -6.63
CA SER A 143 9.23 -16.68 -6.75
C SER A 143 8.75 -17.40 -5.48
N VAL A 144 7.58 -17.02 -4.97
CA VAL A 144 7.05 -17.56 -3.70
C VAL A 144 6.80 -19.07 -3.79
N THR A 145 6.48 -19.56 -4.99
CA THR A 145 6.16 -20.95 -5.31
C THR A 145 7.39 -21.86 -5.42
N ASN A 146 8.59 -21.30 -5.66
CA ASN A 146 9.79 -22.10 -5.94
C ASN A 146 10.57 -22.45 -4.66
N ALA A 147 10.18 -23.53 -3.98
CA ALA A 147 10.83 -23.97 -2.74
C ALA A 147 12.29 -24.46 -2.94
N THR A 148 12.62 -25.00 -4.11
CA THR A 148 13.97 -25.52 -4.41
C THR A 148 14.97 -24.37 -4.54
N GLU A 149 14.58 -23.30 -5.23
CA GLU A 149 15.38 -22.09 -5.39
C GLU A 149 15.62 -21.38 -4.05
N LYS A 150 14.60 -21.28 -3.19
CA LYS A 150 14.76 -20.72 -1.83
C LYS A 150 15.79 -21.51 -1.01
N LYS A 151 15.75 -22.84 -1.08
CA LYS A 151 16.74 -23.71 -0.40
C LYS A 151 18.13 -23.52 -0.98
N ALA A 152 18.28 -23.41 -2.30
CA ALA A 152 19.55 -23.17 -2.96
C ALA A 152 20.16 -21.83 -2.55
N ILE A 153 19.37 -20.77 -2.49
CA ILE A 153 19.79 -19.44 -2.06
C ILE A 153 20.24 -19.46 -0.60
N MET A 154 19.48 -20.10 0.30
CA MET A 154 19.86 -20.23 1.71
C MET A 154 21.22 -20.92 1.90
N LYS A 155 21.50 -21.96 1.10
CA LYS A 155 22.81 -22.64 1.12
C LYS A 155 23.95 -21.71 0.68
N ARG A 156 23.70 -20.78 -0.25
CA ARG A 156 24.70 -19.80 -0.75
C ARG A 156 24.90 -18.61 0.19
N ILE A 157 23.87 -18.18 0.92
CA ILE A 157 23.95 -17.03 1.83
C ILE A 157 25.02 -17.22 2.90
N VAL A 158 25.07 -18.39 3.54
CA VAL A 158 25.99 -18.65 4.67
C VAL A 158 27.47 -18.43 4.29
N PRO A 159 28.03 -19.08 3.25
CA PRO A 159 29.42 -18.87 2.85
C PRO A 159 29.67 -17.47 2.28
N ASN A 160 28.71 -16.89 1.53
CA ASN A 160 28.87 -15.56 0.95
C ASN A 160 28.92 -14.47 2.04
N VAL A 161 28.07 -14.54 3.06
CA VAL A 161 28.08 -13.61 4.20
C VAL A 161 29.40 -13.69 4.98
N ARG A 162 29.93 -14.89 5.20
CA ARG A 162 31.25 -15.07 5.85
C ARG A 162 32.35 -14.38 5.05
N THR A 163 32.34 -14.56 3.73
CA THR A 163 33.31 -13.96 2.81
C THR A 163 33.16 -12.44 2.75
N LEU A 164 31.93 -11.93 2.67
CA LEU A 164 31.61 -10.50 2.67
C LEU A 164 32.13 -9.81 3.94
N ARG A 165 31.93 -10.42 5.11
CA ARG A 165 32.43 -9.88 6.38
C ARG A 165 33.95 -9.71 6.37
N GLN A 166 34.66 -10.73 5.88
CA GLN A 166 36.12 -10.67 5.77
C GLN A 166 36.57 -9.58 4.78
N LEU A 167 35.90 -9.47 3.62
CA LEU A 167 36.20 -8.44 2.63
C LEU A 167 35.98 -7.02 3.19
N LEU A 168 34.91 -6.81 3.96
CA LEU A 168 34.61 -5.52 4.60
C LEU A 168 35.67 -5.12 5.63
N ILE A 169 36.08 -6.05 6.51
CA ILE A 169 37.15 -5.78 7.50
C ILE A 169 38.45 -5.38 6.78
N LEU A 170 38.82 -6.10 5.73
CA LEU A 170 40.02 -5.79 4.95
C LEU A 170 39.90 -4.46 4.19
N ASN A 171 38.70 -4.09 3.74
CA ASN A 171 38.43 -2.79 3.13
C ASN A 171 38.65 -1.64 4.11
N HIS A 172 38.25 -1.80 5.36
CA HIS A 172 38.46 -0.79 6.40
C HIS A 172 39.95 -0.52 6.61
N ALA A 173 40.76 -1.56 6.71
CA ALA A 173 42.22 -1.44 6.88
C ALA A 173 42.90 -0.74 5.69
N ASP A 174 42.56 -1.13 4.45
CA ASP A 174 43.13 -0.48 3.26
C ASP A 174 42.63 0.97 3.07
N TYR A 175 41.42 1.31 3.54
CA TYR A 175 40.92 2.69 3.53
C TYR A 175 41.77 3.60 4.42
N PHE A 176 42.04 3.21 5.67
CA PHE A 176 42.90 4.01 6.55
C PHE A 176 44.32 4.16 5.99
N THR A 177 44.85 3.09 5.40
CA THR A 177 46.15 3.13 4.70
C THR A 177 46.14 4.10 3.52
N ALA A 178 45.03 4.14 2.77
CA ALA A 178 44.93 4.98 1.59
C ALA A 178 44.66 6.47 1.89
N ILE A 179 44.16 6.81 3.07
CA ILE A 179 43.96 8.21 3.49
C ILE A 179 45.16 8.77 4.24
N ASN A 180 45.99 7.90 4.83
CA ASN A 180 47.15 8.32 5.59
C ASN A 180 48.18 9.05 4.71
N ARG A 181 48.27 10.37 4.87
CA ARG A 181 49.22 11.23 4.15
C ARG A 181 50.68 11.05 4.57
N ARG A 182 50.96 10.34 5.67
CA ARG A 182 52.32 10.04 6.14
C ARG A 182 52.99 8.91 5.35
N LEU A 183 52.20 8.10 4.64
CA LEU A 183 52.69 6.97 3.85
C LEU A 183 53.05 7.39 2.43
N ASP A 184 53.94 6.61 1.80
CA ASP A 184 54.35 6.86 0.42
C ASP A 184 53.17 6.75 -0.57
N THR A 185 53.22 7.55 -1.62
CA THR A 185 52.16 7.62 -2.64
C THR A 185 51.97 6.28 -3.36
N ALA A 186 53.01 5.47 -3.56
CA ALA A 186 52.86 4.15 -4.18
C ALA A 186 52.05 3.20 -3.29
N THR A 187 52.34 3.19 -1.98
CA THR A 187 51.62 2.33 -1.01
C THR A 187 50.14 2.72 -0.90
N ARG A 188 49.85 4.02 -0.87
CA ARG A 188 48.49 4.57 -0.87
C ARG A 188 47.70 4.21 -2.13
N ARG A 189 48.32 4.34 -3.32
CA ARG A 189 47.69 3.93 -4.59
C ARG A 189 47.45 2.43 -4.65
N ALA A 190 48.38 1.61 -4.15
CA ALA A 190 48.22 0.17 -4.07
C ALA A 190 47.06 -0.23 -3.14
N ALA A 191 46.95 0.39 -1.97
CA ALA A 191 45.83 0.20 -1.04
C ALA A 191 44.48 0.56 -1.69
N TRP A 192 44.41 1.69 -2.40
CA TRP A 192 43.19 2.10 -3.13
C TRP A 192 42.80 1.12 -4.24
N LYS A 193 43.78 0.57 -4.96
CA LYS A 193 43.55 -0.44 -6.01
C LYS A 193 43.02 -1.75 -5.42
N ARG A 194 43.59 -2.21 -4.29
CA ARG A 194 43.09 -3.38 -3.55
C ARG A 194 41.66 -3.16 -3.02
N LEU A 195 41.40 -2.00 -2.42
CA LEU A 195 40.09 -1.60 -1.92
C LEU A 195 39.03 -1.67 -3.03
N THR A 196 39.31 -1.06 -4.19
CA THR A 196 38.38 -1.04 -5.32
C THR A 196 38.10 -2.45 -5.85
N ARG A 197 39.14 -3.29 -5.99
CA ARG A 197 38.98 -4.69 -6.43
C ARG A 197 38.14 -5.51 -5.46
N ARG A 198 38.38 -5.38 -4.15
CA ARG A 198 37.60 -6.11 -3.12
C ARG A 198 36.16 -5.61 -3.03
N ARG A 199 35.91 -4.31 -3.17
CA ARG A 199 34.55 -3.77 -3.28
C ARG A 199 33.80 -4.38 -4.46
N ASN A 200 34.41 -4.42 -5.65
CA ASN A 200 33.77 -5.03 -6.82
C ASN A 200 33.48 -6.53 -6.61
N ARG A 201 34.37 -7.26 -5.92
CA ARG A 201 34.11 -8.66 -5.51
C ARG A 201 32.94 -8.76 -4.53
N ALA A 202 32.86 -7.87 -3.54
CA ALA A 202 31.75 -7.84 -2.60
C ALA A 202 30.41 -7.51 -3.28
N VAL A 203 30.42 -6.60 -4.26
CA VAL A 203 29.23 -6.29 -5.08
C VAL A 203 28.75 -7.55 -5.80
N ARG A 204 29.63 -8.28 -6.50
CA ARG A 204 29.27 -9.53 -7.19
C ARG A 204 28.65 -10.57 -6.25
N LEU A 205 29.23 -10.78 -5.07
CA LEU A 205 28.68 -11.73 -4.08
C LEU A 205 27.28 -11.34 -3.59
N ILE A 206 26.97 -10.04 -3.53
CA ILE A 206 25.62 -9.56 -3.17
C ILE A 206 24.67 -9.66 -4.36
N GLU A 207 25.15 -9.37 -5.57
CA GLU A 207 24.37 -9.49 -6.80
C GLU A 207 23.93 -10.93 -7.06
N GLU A 208 24.80 -11.92 -6.83
CA GLU A 208 24.47 -13.35 -6.90
C GLU A 208 23.33 -13.78 -5.97
N MET A 209 23.08 -13.02 -4.90
CA MET A 209 22.00 -13.29 -3.94
C MET A 209 20.69 -12.60 -4.31
N ASN A 210 20.61 -11.90 -5.45
CA ASN A 210 19.40 -11.24 -5.96
C ASN A 210 18.64 -10.39 -4.92
N LEU A 211 19.37 -9.60 -4.13
CA LEU A 211 18.77 -8.71 -3.14
C LEU A 211 17.87 -7.66 -3.83
N ARG A 212 16.64 -7.48 -3.36
CA ARG A 212 15.69 -6.53 -3.99
C ARG A 212 16.18 -5.08 -3.90
N THR A 213 16.07 -4.32 -5.00
CA THR A 213 16.51 -2.91 -5.07
C THR A 213 15.84 -2.01 -4.03
N ASN A 214 14.54 -2.24 -3.77
CA ASN A 214 13.76 -1.48 -2.79
C ASN A 214 14.29 -1.58 -1.34
N ARG A 215 15.08 -2.62 -1.01
CA ARG A 215 15.73 -2.74 0.30
C ARG A 215 17.02 -1.91 0.40
N LEU A 216 17.62 -1.58 -0.73
CA LEU A 216 18.83 -0.79 -0.82
C LEU A 216 18.53 0.72 -0.87
N GLU A 217 17.37 1.12 -1.39
CA GLU A 217 16.95 2.52 -1.47
C GLU A 217 16.97 3.27 -0.13
N PRO A 218 16.46 2.74 1.00
CA PRO A 218 16.55 3.43 2.28
C PRO A 218 17.98 3.63 2.77
N LEU A 219 18.87 2.67 2.47
CA LEU A 219 20.30 2.78 2.79
C LEU A 219 20.95 3.87 1.93
N PHE A 220 20.59 3.94 0.65
CA PHE A 220 21.09 4.97 -0.25
C PHE A 220 20.61 6.37 0.12
N LYS A 221 19.33 6.54 0.49
CA LYS A 221 18.81 7.83 0.99
C LYS A 221 19.57 8.33 2.23
N ARG A 222 19.91 7.42 3.15
CA ARG A 222 20.76 7.76 4.30
C ARG A 222 22.17 8.18 3.87
N LEU A 223 22.73 7.52 2.86
CA LEU A 223 24.03 7.87 2.31
C LEU A 223 24.02 9.25 1.64
N GLU A 224 22.94 9.62 0.93
CA GLU A 224 22.76 10.96 0.37
C GLU A 224 22.73 12.03 1.46
N ALA A 225 21.97 11.81 2.53
CA ALA A 225 21.95 12.73 3.68
C ALA A 225 23.33 12.88 4.35
N ILE A 226 24.11 11.80 4.41
CA ILE A 226 25.50 11.86 4.91
C ILE A 226 26.39 12.67 3.96
N ASP A 227 26.27 12.50 2.64
CA ASP A 227 27.05 13.27 1.66
C ASP A 227 26.75 14.76 1.73
N ASP A 228 25.47 15.13 1.80
CA ASP A 228 25.04 16.52 1.95
C ASP A 228 25.65 17.15 3.21
N ARG A 229 25.59 16.43 4.35
CA ARG A 229 26.21 16.85 5.61
C ARG A 229 27.74 16.95 5.50
N MET A 230 28.40 15.98 4.87
CA MET A 230 29.86 16.00 4.68
C MET A 230 30.31 17.19 3.81
N ASN A 231 29.53 17.55 2.80
CA ASN A 231 29.79 18.70 1.93
C ASN A 231 29.56 20.03 2.67
N GLU A 232 28.49 20.12 3.46
CA GLU A 232 28.22 21.28 4.34
C GLU A 232 29.37 21.51 5.32
N LEU A 233 29.80 20.46 6.04
CA LEU A 233 30.93 20.52 6.97
C LEU A 233 32.22 20.92 6.27
N ALA A 234 32.50 20.37 5.09
CA ALA A 234 33.68 20.73 4.30
C ALA A 234 33.67 22.22 3.91
N GLY A 235 32.51 22.77 3.54
CA GLY A 235 32.33 24.19 3.25
C GLY A 235 32.54 25.07 4.48
N GLN A 236 31.95 24.70 5.62
CA GLN A 236 32.13 25.41 6.89
C GLN A 236 33.59 25.41 7.35
N ILE A 237 34.28 24.28 7.25
CA ILE A 237 35.71 24.17 7.58
C ILE A 237 36.55 25.10 6.69
N GLN A 238 36.23 25.18 5.39
CA GLN A 238 36.92 26.07 4.47
C GLN A 238 36.69 27.54 4.82
N LEU A 239 35.45 27.91 5.17
CA LEU A 239 35.08 29.27 5.58
C LEU A 239 35.78 29.70 6.87
N VAL A 240 35.80 28.84 7.89
CA VAL A 240 36.49 29.11 9.17
C VAL A 240 37.99 29.29 8.94
N ARG A 241 38.60 28.48 8.06
CA ARG A 241 40.02 28.61 7.69
C ARG A 241 40.33 29.91 6.95
N SER A 242 39.42 30.40 6.11
CA SER A 242 39.62 31.66 5.38
C SER A 242 39.38 32.90 6.25
N SER A 243 38.60 32.79 7.31
CA SER A 243 38.18 33.93 8.16
C SER A 243 39.27 34.41 9.13
N GLY A 244 40.40 33.70 9.26
CA GLY A 244 41.56 34.09 10.07
C GLY A 244 41.37 34.07 11.60
N HIS A 245 40.13 34.20 12.09
CA HIS A 245 39.73 34.09 13.49
C HIS A 245 39.07 32.73 13.71
N ALA A 246 39.88 31.68 13.76
CA ALA A 246 39.37 30.35 14.06
C ALA A 246 39.16 30.22 15.57
N ASP A 247 37.90 30.16 16.01
CA ASP A 247 37.60 29.52 17.27
C ASP A 247 38.06 28.05 17.15
N SER A 248 39.20 27.73 17.77
CA SER A 248 39.88 26.45 17.64
C SER A 248 38.97 25.29 18.04
N GLN A 249 38.09 25.52 19.01
CA GLN A 249 37.13 24.53 19.49
C GLN A 249 36.04 24.24 18.45
N THR A 250 35.53 25.27 17.78
CA THR A 250 34.55 25.11 16.70
C THR A 250 35.13 24.34 15.52
N LEU A 251 36.38 24.63 15.12
CA LEU A 251 37.05 23.91 14.04
C LEU A 251 37.31 22.44 14.39
N GLU A 252 37.73 22.15 15.61
CA GLU A 252 37.96 20.78 16.09
C GLU A 252 36.67 19.95 16.07
N ARG A 253 35.56 20.50 16.58
CA ARG A 253 34.25 19.85 16.55
C ARG A 253 33.79 19.52 15.12
N LEU A 254 33.96 20.44 14.17
CA LEU A 254 33.59 20.21 12.77
C LEU A 254 34.46 19.11 12.12
N LEU A 255 35.76 19.07 12.46
CA LEU A 255 36.67 18.04 11.97
C LEU A 255 36.36 16.67 12.57
N GLU A 256 36.02 16.60 13.86
CA GLU A 256 35.59 15.36 14.51
C GLU A 256 34.32 14.80 13.88
N GLU A 257 33.31 15.65 13.64
CA GLU A 257 32.08 15.24 12.97
C GLU A 257 32.36 14.73 11.55
N LEU A 258 33.19 15.46 10.78
CA LEU A 258 33.57 15.04 9.44
C LEU A 258 34.33 13.69 9.46
N HIS A 259 35.28 13.51 10.38
CA HIS A 259 36.02 12.26 10.53
C HIS A 259 35.11 11.10 10.95
N TYR A 260 34.11 11.36 11.81
CA TYR A 260 33.11 10.38 12.19
C TYR A 260 32.29 9.90 10.97
N LEU A 261 31.81 10.82 10.14
CA LEU A 261 31.07 10.48 8.92
C LEU A 261 31.96 9.75 7.90
N MET A 262 33.23 10.15 7.76
CA MET A 262 34.22 9.45 6.93
C MET A 262 34.47 8.02 7.44
N LYS A 263 34.51 7.81 8.76
CA LYS A 263 34.71 6.49 9.38
C LYS A 263 33.51 5.56 9.19
N ILE A 264 32.29 6.10 9.15
CA ILE A 264 31.08 5.31 8.86
C ILE A 264 31.01 4.92 7.39
N THR A 265 31.27 5.88 6.49
CA THR A 265 31.08 5.68 5.05
C THR A 265 32.28 5.03 4.36
N TYR A 266 33.46 5.07 4.98
CA TYR A 266 34.74 4.68 4.38
C TYR A 266 34.97 5.36 3.03
N GLU A 267 34.61 6.65 2.98
CA GLU A 267 34.79 7.53 1.83
C GLU A 267 35.27 8.91 2.30
N SER A 268 35.84 9.68 1.38
CA SER A 268 36.08 11.11 1.57
C SER A 268 34.94 11.92 0.94
N PRO A 269 34.69 13.18 1.34
CA PRO A 269 33.60 13.98 0.78
C PRO A 269 33.62 14.02 -0.76
N LYS A 270 34.81 14.28 -1.34
CA LYS A 270 34.98 14.33 -2.80
C LYS A 270 34.77 12.98 -3.49
N THR A 271 35.11 11.87 -2.83
CA THR A 271 34.94 10.54 -3.44
C THR A 271 33.51 10.05 -3.32
N LEU A 272 32.84 10.33 -2.19
CA LEU A 272 31.44 10.03 -1.96
C LEU A 272 30.54 10.78 -2.94
N GLN A 273 30.73 12.10 -3.05
CA GLN A 273 29.98 12.95 -3.99
C GLN A 273 30.08 12.44 -5.44
N ARG A 274 31.29 12.07 -5.89
CA ARG A 274 31.48 11.48 -7.24
C ARG A 274 30.74 10.16 -7.42
N ARG A 275 30.69 9.31 -6.40
CA ARG A 275 29.95 8.04 -6.45
C ARG A 275 28.44 8.27 -6.48
N ILE A 276 27.92 9.14 -5.62
CA ILE A 276 26.49 9.49 -5.59
C ILE A 276 26.07 10.09 -6.92
N GLN A 277 26.86 11.02 -7.48
CA GLN A 277 26.56 11.58 -8.79
C GLN A 277 26.53 10.50 -9.89
N ARG A 278 27.45 9.54 -9.84
CA ARG A 278 27.42 8.40 -10.76
C ARG A 278 26.17 7.55 -10.59
N VAL A 279 25.74 7.28 -9.35
CA VAL A 279 24.49 6.56 -9.07
C VAL A 279 23.28 7.32 -9.61
N ARG A 280 23.21 8.64 -9.39
CA ARG A 280 22.12 9.51 -9.89
C ARG A 280 22.02 9.47 -11.41
N ILE A 281 23.14 9.58 -12.12
CA ILE A 281 23.18 9.47 -13.60
C ILE A 281 22.64 8.11 -14.06
N ASN A 282 23.10 7.01 -13.43
CA ASN A 282 22.62 5.67 -13.81
C ASN A 282 21.14 5.46 -13.44
N ARG A 283 20.65 6.07 -12.37
CA ARG A 283 19.24 6.04 -11.99
C ARG A 283 18.38 6.75 -13.03
N VAL A 284 18.77 7.95 -13.45
CA VAL A 284 18.06 8.70 -14.51
C VAL A 284 18.04 7.90 -15.80
N ALA A 285 19.17 7.28 -16.18
CA ALA A 285 19.22 6.44 -17.39
C ALA A 285 18.32 5.20 -17.29
N TYR A 286 18.24 4.55 -16.13
CA TYR A 286 17.35 3.43 -15.88
C TYR A 286 15.87 3.86 -15.94
N ASP A 287 15.53 4.96 -15.28
CA ASP A 287 14.18 5.50 -15.28
C ASP A 287 13.77 5.97 -16.69
N ALA A 288 14.70 6.53 -17.48
CA ALA A 288 14.47 6.89 -18.87
C ALA A 288 14.17 5.66 -19.74
N ALA A 289 15.02 4.62 -19.69
CA ALA A 289 14.80 3.39 -20.44
C ALA A 289 13.44 2.74 -20.15
N LYS A 290 12.99 2.78 -18.88
CA LYS A 290 11.63 2.32 -18.51
C LYS A 290 10.53 3.18 -19.09
N ARG A 291 10.68 4.51 -19.02
CA ARG A 291 9.71 5.45 -19.58
C ARG A 291 9.57 5.23 -21.08
N ASP A 292 10.67 5.02 -21.80
CA ASP A 292 10.65 4.82 -23.25
C ASP A 292 9.83 3.58 -23.62
N LEU A 293 10.09 2.42 -22.99
CA LEU A 293 9.33 1.19 -23.25
C LEU A 293 7.86 1.33 -22.84
N SER A 294 7.57 2.04 -21.75
CA SER A 294 6.21 2.25 -21.27
C SER A 294 5.42 3.20 -22.16
N ALA A 295 6.06 4.28 -22.61
CA ALA A 295 5.47 5.32 -23.46
C ALA A 295 5.01 4.75 -24.81
N SER A 296 5.82 3.90 -25.44
CA SER A 296 5.45 3.23 -26.68
C SER A 296 4.27 2.25 -26.54
N ASN A 297 3.95 1.81 -25.33
CA ASN A 297 2.89 0.84 -25.04
C ASN A 297 1.63 1.47 -24.41
N LEU A 298 1.52 2.79 -24.33
CA LEU A 298 0.35 3.46 -23.76
C LEU A 298 -0.94 3.16 -24.54
N ARG A 299 -0.85 2.95 -25.87
CA ARG A 299 -2.01 2.61 -26.71
C ARG A 299 -2.66 1.28 -26.33
N LEU A 300 -1.85 0.30 -25.91
CA LEU A 300 -2.33 -0.98 -25.39
C LEU A 300 -3.17 -0.80 -24.12
N VAL A 301 -2.77 0.13 -23.23
CA VAL A 301 -3.54 0.43 -22.02
C VAL A 301 -4.90 1.00 -22.39
N VAL A 302 -4.95 1.95 -23.34
CA VAL A 302 -6.20 2.56 -23.79
C VAL A 302 -7.14 1.51 -24.41
N SER A 303 -6.64 0.60 -25.25
CA SER A 303 -7.47 -0.45 -25.87
C SER A 303 -8.06 -1.41 -24.83
N ILE A 304 -7.29 -1.76 -23.79
CA ILE A 304 -7.79 -2.60 -22.69
C ILE A 304 -8.79 -1.82 -21.82
N ALA A 305 -8.49 -0.57 -21.46
CA ALA A 305 -9.33 0.25 -20.59
C ALA A 305 -10.71 0.55 -21.21
N LYS A 306 -10.82 0.62 -22.54
CA LYS A 306 -12.10 0.79 -23.25
C LYS A 306 -13.14 -0.25 -22.84
N LYS A 307 -12.74 -1.51 -22.59
CA LYS A 307 -13.64 -2.61 -22.16
C LYS A 307 -14.24 -2.42 -20.75
N TYR A 308 -13.66 -1.52 -19.95
CA TYR A 308 -14.04 -1.28 -18.55
C TYR A 308 -14.74 0.06 -18.32
N ARG A 309 -15.11 0.77 -19.41
CA ARG A 309 -15.91 1.99 -19.33
C ARG A 309 -17.25 1.75 -18.63
N ASN A 310 -17.78 2.79 -18.00
CA ASN A 310 -19.09 2.80 -17.33
C ASN A 310 -19.21 1.83 -16.13
N ARG A 311 -18.09 1.43 -15.51
CA ARG A 311 -18.05 0.61 -14.28
C ARG A 311 -17.89 1.43 -12.99
N GLY A 312 -18.16 2.73 -13.04
CA GLY A 312 -18.13 3.63 -11.88
C GLY A 312 -16.85 4.44 -11.68
N LEU A 313 -15.85 4.30 -12.56
CA LEU A 313 -14.65 5.15 -12.60
C LEU A 313 -14.58 5.93 -13.90
N SER A 314 -13.96 7.11 -13.86
CA SER A 314 -13.68 7.91 -15.06
C SER A 314 -12.75 7.16 -16.01
N PHE A 315 -12.89 7.40 -17.30
CA PHE A 315 -12.04 6.75 -18.30
C PHE A 315 -10.56 7.11 -18.14
N LEU A 316 -10.25 8.35 -17.74
CA LEU A 316 -8.88 8.76 -17.44
C LEU A 316 -8.31 8.00 -16.24
N ASP A 317 -9.09 7.81 -15.19
CA ASP A 317 -8.65 7.08 -14.00
C ASP A 317 -8.37 5.61 -14.34
N LEU A 318 -9.22 4.98 -15.15
CA LEU A 318 -8.97 3.62 -15.66
C LEU A 318 -7.67 3.55 -16.47
N ILE A 319 -7.39 4.55 -17.32
CA ILE A 319 -6.13 4.63 -18.06
C ILE A 319 -4.95 4.79 -17.11
N GLN A 320 -5.03 5.65 -16.10
CA GLN A 320 -3.92 5.88 -15.16
C GLN A 320 -3.61 4.65 -14.30
N GLU A 321 -4.64 3.95 -13.85
CA GLU A 321 -4.48 2.69 -13.11
C GLU A 321 -3.91 1.59 -14.04
N GLY A 322 -4.37 1.55 -15.30
CA GLY A 322 -3.80 0.70 -16.34
C GLY A 322 -2.32 1.02 -16.64
N ASN A 323 -1.95 2.30 -16.72
CA ASN A 323 -0.56 2.75 -16.90
C ASN A 323 0.31 2.34 -15.72
N THR A 324 -0.23 2.40 -14.49
CA THR A 324 0.45 1.90 -13.29
C THR A 324 0.67 0.39 -13.36
N GLY A 325 -0.31 -0.37 -13.89
CA GLY A 325 -0.17 -1.79 -14.21
C GLY A 325 0.91 -2.07 -15.26
N LEU A 326 0.92 -1.29 -16.35
CA LEU A 326 1.92 -1.37 -17.41
C LEU A 326 3.34 -1.12 -16.88
N MET A 327 3.55 -0.10 -16.05
CA MET A 327 4.85 0.17 -15.42
C MET A 327 5.34 -1.02 -14.59
N ARG A 328 4.44 -1.72 -13.88
CA ARG A 328 4.79 -2.94 -13.15
C ARG A 328 5.12 -4.11 -14.07
N ALA A 329 4.45 -4.20 -15.22
CA ALA A 329 4.78 -5.19 -16.25
C ALA A 329 6.19 -4.95 -16.80
N VAL A 330 6.52 -3.71 -17.16
CA VAL A 330 7.85 -3.31 -17.65
C VAL A 330 8.95 -3.67 -16.65
N ASP A 331 8.71 -3.47 -15.34
CA ASP A 331 9.67 -3.79 -14.29
C ASP A 331 10.02 -5.27 -14.17
N LYS A 332 9.08 -6.14 -14.57
CA LYS A 332 9.15 -7.60 -14.39
C LYS A 332 9.21 -8.37 -15.71
N PHE A 333 9.32 -7.67 -16.83
CA PHE A 333 9.32 -8.32 -18.13
C PHE A 333 10.66 -9.01 -18.37
N GLU A 334 10.60 -10.31 -18.67
CA GLU A 334 11.75 -11.14 -18.99
C GLU A 334 11.72 -11.49 -20.48
N HIS A 335 12.55 -10.81 -21.28
CA HIS A 335 12.60 -11.01 -22.72
C HIS A 335 13.16 -12.38 -23.14
N ASP A 336 13.94 -13.03 -22.27
CA ASP A 336 14.55 -14.34 -22.52
C ASP A 336 13.52 -15.46 -22.70
N ARG A 337 12.29 -15.27 -22.19
CA ARG A 337 11.20 -16.26 -22.35
C ARG A 337 10.61 -16.29 -23.76
N GLY A 338 10.96 -15.35 -24.64
CA GLY A 338 10.56 -15.34 -26.05
C GLY A 338 9.14 -14.84 -26.36
N PHE A 339 8.29 -14.62 -25.35
CA PHE A 339 6.94 -14.06 -25.52
C PHE A 339 6.96 -12.56 -25.85
N LYS A 340 5.93 -12.09 -26.58
CA LYS A 340 5.74 -10.65 -26.86
C LYS A 340 5.44 -9.90 -25.56
N PHE A 341 5.88 -8.63 -25.49
CA PHE A 341 5.63 -7.78 -24.32
C PHE A 341 4.13 -7.55 -24.09
N SER A 342 3.36 -7.34 -25.16
CA SER A 342 1.92 -7.11 -25.10
C SER A 342 1.15 -8.24 -24.40
N THR A 343 1.47 -9.50 -24.71
CA THR A 343 0.85 -10.68 -24.07
C THR A 343 1.03 -10.65 -22.55
N TYR A 344 2.23 -10.34 -22.08
CA TYR A 344 2.53 -10.24 -20.66
C TYR A 344 1.91 -9.00 -20.00
N ALA A 345 1.98 -7.84 -20.67
CA ALA A 345 1.49 -6.58 -20.15
C ALA A 345 -0.03 -6.58 -19.95
N THR A 346 -0.78 -7.23 -20.84
CA THR A 346 -2.26 -7.33 -20.76
C THR A 346 -2.73 -7.85 -19.41
N TRP A 347 -2.08 -8.88 -18.85
CA TRP A 347 -2.41 -9.43 -17.53
C TRP A 347 -2.26 -8.39 -16.42
N TRP A 348 -1.13 -7.68 -16.39
CA TRP A 348 -0.85 -6.66 -15.38
C TRP A 348 -1.76 -5.44 -15.50
N ILE A 349 -2.06 -5.01 -16.73
CA ILE A 349 -2.98 -3.89 -17.00
C ILE A 349 -4.39 -4.27 -16.55
N ARG A 350 -4.89 -5.45 -16.95
CA ARG A 350 -6.21 -5.96 -16.57
C ARG A 350 -6.35 -6.08 -15.06
N GLN A 351 -5.33 -6.62 -14.38
CA GLN A 351 -5.33 -6.78 -12.93
C GLN A 351 -5.35 -5.43 -12.21
N ALA A 352 -4.58 -4.44 -12.69
CA ALA A 352 -4.54 -3.11 -12.11
C ALA A 352 -5.90 -2.39 -12.26
N ILE A 353 -6.47 -2.40 -13.47
CA ILE A 353 -7.78 -1.79 -13.75
C ILE A 353 -8.88 -2.46 -12.93
N THR A 354 -8.96 -3.80 -12.94
CA THR A 354 -10.00 -4.55 -12.20
C THR A 354 -9.90 -4.28 -10.70
N ARG A 355 -8.68 -4.24 -10.16
CA ARG A 355 -8.44 -3.90 -8.76
C ARG A 355 -8.83 -2.46 -8.43
N ALA A 356 -8.50 -1.50 -9.30
CA ALA A 356 -8.86 -0.10 -9.09
C ALA A 356 -10.38 0.08 -9.06
N ILE A 357 -11.10 -0.57 -9.99
CA ILE A 357 -12.57 -0.60 -9.98
C ILE A 357 -13.08 -1.16 -8.67
N ALA A 358 -12.54 -2.29 -8.21
CA ALA A 358 -12.95 -2.88 -6.93
C ALA A 358 -12.66 -1.94 -5.74
N ASP A 359 -11.50 -1.28 -5.74
CA ASP A 359 -11.02 -0.48 -4.60
C ASP A 359 -11.63 0.93 -4.53
N GLN A 360 -11.98 1.55 -5.66
CA GLN A 360 -12.28 2.99 -5.78
C GLN A 360 -13.65 3.31 -6.45
N SER A 361 -14.31 2.37 -7.16
CA SER A 361 -15.54 2.69 -7.93
C SER A 361 -16.78 3.01 -7.09
N ARG A 362 -16.75 2.72 -5.79
CA ARG A 362 -17.90 2.88 -4.89
C ARG A 362 -17.61 3.90 -3.81
N THR A 363 -18.62 4.73 -3.49
CA THR A 363 -18.58 5.68 -2.38
C THR A 363 -18.28 5.01 -1.04
N ILE A 364 -18.88 3.83 -0.83
CA ILE A 364 -18.60 2.98 0.33
C ILE A 364 -17.71 1.84 -0.15
N ARG A 365 -16.47 1.81 0.35
CA ARG A 365 -15.47 0.82 -0.01
C ARG A 365 -15.90 -0.58 0.45
N VAL A 366 -15.91 -1.53 -0.48
CA VAL A 366 -16.19 -2.94 -0.23
C VAL A 366 -14.92 -3.75 -0.49
N PRO A 367 -14.57 -4.76 0.34
CA PRO A 367 -13.41 -5.62 0.09
C PRO A 367 -13.50 -6.36 -1.27
N VAL A 368 -12.34 -6.59 -1.92
CA VAL A 368 -12.27 -7.18 -3.27
C VAL A 368 -12.98 -8.54 -3.37
N HIS A 369 -12.75 -9.46 -2.42
CA HIS A 369 -13.41 -10.77 -2.43
C HIS A 369 -14.94 -10.67 -2.37
N MET A 370 -15.49 -9.66 -1.69
CA MET A 370 -16.93 -9.42 -1.68
C MET A 370 -17.41 -8.91 -3.03
N ILE A 371 -16.64 -8.07 -3.72
CA ILE A 371 -16.98 -7.58 -5.07
C ILE A 371 -16.99 -8.73 -6.08
N ASP A 372 -16.08 -9.68 -5.96
CA ASP A 372 -16.05 -10.89 -6.78
C ASP A 372 -17.33 -11.72 -6.54
N THR A 373 -17.70 -11.94 -5.26
CA THR A 373 -18.96 -12.64 -4.93
C THR A 373 -20.20 -11.90 -5.43
N MET A 374 -20.23 -10.56 -5.35
CA MET A 374 -21.32 -9.74 -5.87
C MET A 374 -21.42 -9.83 -7.39
N THR A 375 -20.29 -9.85 -8.09
CA THR A 375 -20.24 -9.99 -9.54
C THR A 375 -20.72 -11.38 -9.97
N LYS A 376 -20.28 -12.44 -9.25
CA LYS A 376 -20.76 -13.81 -9.45
C LYS A 376 -22.27 -13.92 -9.25
N VAL A 377 -22.79 -13.38 -8.13
CA VAL A 377 -24.23 -13.34 -7.86
C VAL A 377 -24.97 -12.59 -8.98
N ARG A 378 -24.45 -11.44 -9.44
CA ARG A 378 -25.06 -10.67 -10.54
C ARG A 378 -25.12 -11.44 -11.85
N LEU A 379 -24.05 -12.17 -12.21
CA LEU A 379 -24.00 -13.01 -13.41
C LEU A 379 -25.02 -14.14 -13.33
N ILE A 380 -25.08 -14.84 -12.19
CA ILE A 380 -26.03 -15.92 -11.94
C ILE A 380 -27.47 -15.41 -11.95
N THR A 381 -27.75 -14.27 -11.31
CA THR A 381 -29.07 -13.64 -11.37
C THR A 381 -29.47 -13.35 -12.81
N ARG A 382 -28.57 -12.82 -13.65
CA ARG A 382 -28.84 -12.56 -15.07
C ARG A 382 -29.12 -13.86 -15.85
N GLN A 383 -28.36 -14.93 -15.59
CA GLN A 383 -28.59 -16.24 -16.21
C GLN A 383 -29.95 -16.83 -15.79
N LEU A 384 -30.27 -16.79 -14.50
CA LEU A 384 -31.55 -17.28 -13.98
C LEU A 384 -32.74 -16.47 -14.51
N VAL A 385 -32.61 -15.16 -14.69
CA VAL A 385 -33.63 -14.33 -15.34
C VAL A 385 -33.88 -14.80 -16.78
N GLN A 386 -32.81 -15.15 -17.50
CA GLN A 386 -32.92 -15.65 -18.88
C GLN A 386 -33.55 -17.05 -18.95
N GLU A 387 -33.22 -17.94 -18.01
CA GLU A 387 -33.77 -19.30 -17.95
C GLU A 387 -35.24 -19.34 -17.46
N LEU A 388 -35.56 -18.58 -16.41
CA LEU A 388 -36.86 -18.64 -15.73
C LEU A 388 -37.88 -17.64 -16.29
N GLY A 389 -37.42 -16.61 -17.03
CA GLY A 389 -38.27 -15.52 -17.53
C GLY A 389 -38.85 -14.62 -16.43
N ARG A 390 -38.36 -14.76 -15.18
CA ARG A 390 -38.76 -13.95 -14.01
C ARG A 390 -37.55 -13.63 -13.13
N GLU A 391 -37.69 -12.66 -12.23
CA GLU A 391 -36.67 -12.43 -11.20
C GLU A 391 -36.52 -13.67 -10.29
N PRO A 392 -35.29 -14.15 -10.06
CA PRO A 392 -35.05 -15.33 -9.23
C PRO A 392 -35.24 -15.03 -7.75
N SER A 393 -35.66 -16.04 -6.99
CA SER A 393 -35.68 -15.96 -5.53
C SER A 393 -34.26 -15.89 -4.97
N VAL A 394 -34.11 -15.32 -3.77
CA VAL A 394 -32.84 -15.32 -3.02
C VAL A 394 -32.35 -16.75 -2.79
N GLU A 395 -33.27 -17.70 -2.56
CA GLU A 395 -32.95 -19.12 -2.36
C GLU A 395 -32.41 -19.77 -3.63
N GLU A 396 -33.04 -19.51 -4.78
CA GLU A 396 -32.62 -20.02 -6.10
C GLU A 396 -31.23 -19.47 -6.46
N THR A 397 -31.01 -18.19 -6.18
CA THR A 397 -29.72 -17.52 -6.43
C THR A 397 -28.62 -18.07 -5.51
N ALA A 398 -28.92 -18.29 -4.23
CA ALA A 398 -27.99 -18.86 -3.26
C ALA A 398 -27.60 -20.29 -3.62
N ALA A 399 -28.58 -21.13 -3.97
CA ALA A 399 -28.36 -22.52 -4.37
C ALA A 399 -27.44 -22.63 -5.60
N ARG A 400 -27.66 -21.81 -6.63
CA ARG A 400 -26.82 -21.81 -7.83
C ARG A 400 -25.43 -21.20 -7.59
N ALA A 401 -25.34 -20.20 -6.71
CA ALA A 401 -24.06 -19.56 -6.37
C ALA A 401 -23.17 -20.40 -5.43
N GLY A 402 -23.73 -21.40 -4.76
CA GLY A 402 -23.05 -22.18 -3.73
C GLY A 402 -22.87 -21.39 -2.42
N LEU A 403 -23.78 -20.46 -2.13
CA LEU A 403 -23.73 -19.58 -0.95
C LEU A 403 -24.85 -19.94 0.05
N GLN A 404 -24.66 -19.58 1.33
CA GLN A 404 -25.75 -19.65 2.29
C GLN A 404 -26.81 -18.58 1.99
N ILE A 405 -28.07 -18.86 2.35
CA ILE A 405 -29.21 -17.96 2.06
C ILE A 405 -28.99 -16.58 2.72
N ASP A 406 -28.48 -16.56 3.95
CA ASP A 406 -28.21 -15.32 4.67
C ASP A 406 -27.07 -14.51 4.03
N ASP A 407 -26.00 -15.18 3.58
CA ASP A 407 -24.88 -14.54 2.87
C ASP A 407 -25.35 -13.94 1.54
N ALA A 408 -26.16 -14.68 0.77
CA ALA A 408 -26.74 -14.19 -0.48
C ALA A 408 -27.63 -12.94 -0.24
N ARG A 409 -28.42 -12.94 0.84
CA ARG A 409 -29.24 -11.78 1.23
C ARG A 409 -28.38 -10.56 1.54
N VAL A 410 -27.28 -10.75 2.28
CA VAL A 410 -26.33 -9.66 2.59
C VAL A 410 -25.68 -9.13 1.32
N VAL A 411 -25.21 -10.00 0.43
CA VAL A 411 -24.57 -9.63 -0.85
C VAL A 411 -25.53 -8.83 -1.73
N ILE A 412 -26.79 -9.26 -1.86
CA ILE A 412 -27.81 -8.54 -2.64
C ILE A 412 -28.10 -7.16 -2.03
N LYS A 413 -28.17 -7.06 -0.69
CA LYS A 413 -28.37 -5.78 -0.01
C LYS A 413 -27.19 -4.82 -0.24
N MET A 414 -25.95 -5.33 -0.16
CA MET A 414 -24.72 -4.57 -0.41
C MET A 414 -24.55 -4.18 -1.89
N ALA A 415 -25.19 -4.88 -2.82
CA ALA A 415 -25.09 -4.60 -4.26
C ALA A 415 -25.68 -3.24 -4.65
N ARG A 416 -26.64 -2.73 -3.87
CA ARG A 416 -27.30 -1.44 -4.09
C ARG A 416 -26.31 -0.29 -3.99
N GLN A 417 -26.39 0.64 -4.93
CA GLN A 417 -25.62 1.89 -4.90
C GLN A 417 -26.38 2.94 -4.06
N PRO A 418 -25.66 3.78 -3.30
CA PRO A 418 -26.30 4.90 -2.61
C PRO A 418 -26.88 5.87 -3.65
N LEU A 419 -28.03 6.45 -3.32
CA LEU A 419 -28.69 7.47 -4.12
C LEU A 419 -28.17 8.87 -3.72
N SER A 420 -28.25 9.82 -4.65
CA SER A 420 -27.92 11.22 -4.34
C SER A 420 -29.04 11.85 -3.52
N LEU A 421 -28.69 12.68 -2.54
CA LEU A 421 -29.68 13.47 -1.79
C LEU A 421 -30.32 14.56 -2.65
N ASP A 422 -29.60 15.01 -3.69
CA ASP A 422 -30.07 16.02 -4.65
C ASP A 422 -30.89 15.40 -5.79
N GLN A 423 -31.21 14.10 -5.70
CA GLN A 423 -32.09 13.47 -6.69
C GLN A 423 -33.50 14.05 -6.52
N PRO A 424 -34.11 14.65 -7.57
CA PRO A 424 -35.46 15.17 -7.48
C PRO A 424 -36.47 14.03 -7.27
N VAL A 425 -37.51 14.29 -6.48
CA VAL A 425 -38.56 13.34 -6.14
C VAL A 425 -39.88 13.81 -6.74
N GLY A 426 -40.37 13.08 -7.75
CA GLY A 426 -41.63 13.39 -8.45
C GLY A 426 -41.44 14.27 -9.69
N ASP A 427 -42.55 14.77 -10.24
CA ASP A 427 -42.58 15.61 -11.45
C ASP A 427 -42.33 17.10 -11.17
N HIS A 428 -42.25 17.50 -9.90
CA HIS A 428 -41.99 18.88 -9.50
C HIS A 428 -40.50 19.08 -9.23
N GLU A 429 -39.88 20.05 -9.92
CA GLU A 429 -38.43 20.33 -9.86
C GLU A 429 -37.95 20.88 -8.50
N ASP A 430 -38.86 21.21 -7.58
CA ASP A 430 -38.55 21.85 -6.30
C ASP A 430 -38.36 20.88 -5.12
N SER A 431 -38.67 19.59 -5.28
CA SER A 431 -38.60 18.62 -4.17
C SER A 431 -37.43 17.66 -4.33
N TYR A 432 -36.46 17.74 -3.43
CA TYR A 432 -35.29 16.86 -3.42
C TYR A 432 -35.40 15.76 -2.37
N PHE A 433 -34.76 14.61 -2.61
CA PHE A 433 -34.79 13.49 -1.68
C PHE A 433 -34.28 13.85 -0.28
N GLY A 434 -33.29 14.73 -0.19
CA GLY A 434 -32.72 15.21 1.07
C GLY A 434 -33.71 15.93 1.99
N GLU A 435 -34.76 16.55 1.45
CA GLU A 435 -35.75 17.28 2.26
C GLU A 435 -36.67 16.35 3.06
N PHE A 436 -36.81 15.09 2.64
CA PHE A 436 -37.61 14.07 3.32
C PHE A 436 -36.84 13.30 4.39
N LEU A 437 -35.53 13.55 4.53
CA LEU A 437 -34.70 12.83 5.49
C LEU A 437 -34.84 13.48 6.87
N GLU A 438 -35.54 12.80 7.78
CA GLU A 438 -35.68 13.22 9.17
C GLU A 438 -34.32 13.22 9.88
N ASP A 439 -34.01 14.31 10.61
CA ASP A 439 -32.84 14.37 11.48
C ASP A 439 -33.19 13.81 12.88
N HIS A 440 -32.72 12.60 13.17
CA HIS A 440 -32.91 11.97 14.48
C HIS A 440 -31.94 12.48 15.58
N ARG A 441 -31.11 13.49 15.30
CA ARG A 441 -30.20 14.07 16.30
C ARG A 441 -30.86 15.17 17.13
N GLU A 442 -31.87 15.83 16.58
CA GLU A 442 -32.66 16.79 17.34
C GLU A 442 -33.64 16.01 18.23
N PHE A 443 -33.47 16.18 19.54
CA PHE A 443 -34.49 15.72 20.47
C PHE A 443 -35.73 16.58 20.25
N ASP A 444 -36.89 15.92 20.12
CA ASP A 444 -38.16 16.62 20.11
C ASP A 444 -38.23 17.55 21.33
N PRO A 445 -38.45 18.87 21.16
CA PRO A 445 -38.57 19.82 22.29
C PRO A 445 -39.60 19.39 23.33
N LEU A 446 -40.63 18.63 22.91
CA LEU A 446 -41.61 18.05 23.83
C LEU A 446 -40.99 16.95 24.69
N MET A 447 -40.14 16.11 24.11
CA MET A 447 -39.44 15.05 24.84
C MET A 447 -38.44 15.64 25.83
N GLU A 448 -37.72 16.71 25.46
CA GLU A 448 -36.82 17.44 26.34
C GLU A 448 -37.58 18.09 27.51
N ALA A 449 -38.66 18.82 27.23
CA ALA A 449 -39.51 19.42 28.25
C ALA A 449 -40.10 18.38 29.21
N ASN A 450 -40.52 17.21 28.69
CA ASN A 450 -41.00 16.09 29.50
C ASN A 450 -39.90 15.51 30.40
N GLN A 451 -38.67 15.38 29.88
CA GLN A 451 -37.53 14.89 30.66
C GLN A 451 -37.10 15.86 31.76
N GLU A 452 -37.10 17.17 31.48
CA GLU A 452 -36.84 18.21 32.50
C GLU A 452 -37.92 18.23 33.58
N ALA A 453 -39.20 18.15 33.17
CA ALA A 453 -40.33 18.08 34.09
C ALA A 453 -40.24 16.84 35.00
N LEU A 454 -39.91 15.68 34.44
CA LEU A 454 -39.68 14.45 35.19
C LEU A 454 -38.53 14.60 36.19
N LYS A 455 -37.40 15.19 35.78
CA LYS A 455 -36.24 15.44 36.65
C LYS A 455 -36.61 16.35 37.82
N HIS A 456 -37.42 17.39 37.57
CA HIS A 456 -37.92 18.26 38.61
C HIS A 456 -38.84 17.53 39.59
N GLN A 457 -39.78 16.71 39.10
CA GLN A 457 -40.68 15.91 39.95
C GLN A 457 -39.93 14.87 40.80
N ILE A 458 -38.94 14.18 40.23
CA ILE A 458 -38.08 13.25 40.97
C ILE A 458 -37.33 13.99 42.10
N ASN A 459 -36.81 15.20 41.82
CA ASN A 459 -36.15 16.02 42.84
C ASN A 459 -37.11 16.44 43.97
N GLN A 460 -38.35 16.82 43.66
CA GLN A 460 -39.37 17.13 44.67
C GLN A 460 -39.70 15.90 45.53
N ALA A 461 -39.93 14.73 44.93
CA ALA A 461 -40.20 13.50 45.67
C ALA A 461 -39.01 13.12 46.59
N MET A 462 -37.78 13.30 46.11
CA MET A 462 -36.55 13.05 46.89
C MET A 462 -36.33 14.01 48.06
N GLN A 463 -36.89 15.22 48.05
CA GLN A 463 -36.79 16.15 49.19
C GLN A 463 -37.50 15.63 50.45
N THR A 464 -38.47 14.73 50.29
CA THR A 464 -39.20 14.10 51.40
C THR A 464 -38.44 12.95 52.08
N LEU A 465 -37.29 12.56 51.53
CA LEU A 465 -36.41 11.55 52.09
C LEU A 465 -35.38 12.20 53.02
N ASN A 466 -34.82 11.39 53.93
CA ASN A 466 -33.74 11.87 54.77
C ASN A 466 -32.50 12.18 53.91
N TYR A 467 -31.64 13.11 54.33
CA TYR A 467 -30.45 13.53 53.60
C TYR A 467 -29.60 12.33 53.13
N ARG A 468 -29.34 11.37 54.03
CA ARG A 468 -28.58 10.15 53.70
C ARG A 468 -29.28 9.25 52.68
N GLU A 469 -30.61 9.15 52.72
CA GLU A 469 -31.39 8.34 51.78
C GLU A 469 -31.39 8.96 50.38
N ARG A 470 -31.55 10.29 50.30
CA ARG A 470 -31.53 11.06 49.06
C ARG A 470 -30.18 11.00 48.35
N GLU A 471 -29.09 11.27 49.07
CA GLU A 471 -27.76 11.33 48.45
C GLU A 471 -27.27 9.93 48.02
N ILE A 472 -27.63 8.88 48.75
CA ILE A 472 -27.38 7.49 48.31
C ILE A 472 -28.12 7.19 47.00
N LEU A 473 -29.39 7.58 46.86
CA LEU A 473 -30.15 7.38 45.62
C LEU A 473 -29.59 8.19 44.44
N LYS A 474 -29.22 9.46 44.66
CA LYS A 474 -28.65 10.32 43.62
C LYS A 474 -27.36 9.75 43.04
N LEU A 475 -26.44 9.30 43.90
CA LEU A 475 -25.17 8.69 43.46
C LEU A 475 -25.42 7.30 42.85
N ARG A 476 -26.33 6.51 43.41
CA ARG A 476 -26.60 5.16 42.92
C ARG A 476 -27.17 5.14 41.49
N TYR A 477 -28.14 6.01 41.22
CA TYR A 477 -28.82 6.09 39.93
C TYR A 477 -28.25 7.19 39.00
N GLY A 478 -27.19 7.89 39.42
CA GLY A 478 -26.55 8.93 38.61
C GLY A 478 -27.42 10.16 38.35
N LEU A 479 -28.38 10.46 39.23
CA LEU A 479 -29.31 11.59 39.08
C LEU A 479 -28.66 12.97 39.29
N ALA A 480 -27.45 13.01 39.86
CA ALA A 480 -26.66 14.23 40.05
C ALA A 480 -25.72 14.48 38.86
N ASP A 481 -24.77 13.57 38.64
CA ASP A 481 -23.63 13.79 37.73
C ASP A 481 -23.70 12.92 36.46
N GLY A 482 -24.78 12.14 36.25
CA GLY A 482 -24.93 11.21 35.13
C GLY A 482 -24.19 9.88 35.30
N TYR A 483 -23.33 9.74 36.31
CA TYR A 483 -22.59 8.50 36.61
C TYR A 483 -23.27 7.70 37.71
N SER A 484 -23.49 6.41 37.46
CA SER A 484 -23.99 5.48 38.47
C SER A 484 -22.84 4.90 39.29
N TYR A 485 -22.91 5.05 40.62
CA TYR A 485 -21.90 4.52 41.54
C TYR A 485 -22.29 3.13 42.06
N THR A 486 -21.30 2.26 42.25
CA THR A 486 -21.50 0.93 42.84
C THR A 486 -21.80 1.03 44.35
N LEU A 487 -22.47 0.01 44.92
CA LEU A 487 -22.77 -0.03 46.37
C LEU A 487 -21.51 0.07 47.24
N GLU A 488 -20.37 -0.41 46.74
CA GLU A 488 -19.09 -0.35 47.44
C GLU A 488 -18.48 1.05 47.40
N GLU A 489 -18.56 1.74 46.25
CA GLU A 489 -18.11 3.13 46.12
C GLU A 489 -18.95 4.07 46.96
N VAL A 490 -20.28 3.93 46.91
CA VAL A 490 -21.20 4.69 47.78
C VAL A 490 -20.93 4.38 49.25
N GLY A 491 -20.63 3.11 49.59
CA GLY A 491 -20.25 2.71 50.94
C GLY A 491 -18.98 3.40 51.44
N LYS A 492 -17.95 3.53 50.58
CA LYS A 492 -16.73 4.28 50.91
C LYS A 492 -17.01 5.75 51.19
N ILE A 493 -17.84 6.40 50.36
CA ILE A 493 -18.18 7.84 50.51
C ILE A 493 -18.89 8.11 51.83
N PHE A 494 -19.87 7.27 52.20
CA PHE A 494 -20.65 7.46 53.44
C PHE A 494 -20.03 6.79 54.67
N SER A 495 -18.85 6.16 54.53
CA SER A 495 -18.18 5.36 55.56
C SER A 495 -19.09 4.28 56.18
N VAL A 496 -19.76 3.51 55.31
CA VAL A 496 -20.69 2.44 55.71
C VAL A 496 -20.43 1.17 54.90
N THR A 497 -20.77 0.01 55.46
CA THR A 497 -20.66 -1.27 54.74
C THR A 497 -21.58 -1.30 53.52
N ARG A 498 -21.15 -2.04 52.48
CA ARG A 498 -21.92 -2.27 51.24
C ARG A 498 -23.37 -2.72 51.52
N GLU A 499 -23.55 -3.67 52.42
CA GLU A 499 -24.88 -4.20 52.75
C GLU A 499 -25.77 -3.14 53.41
N ARG A 500 -25.18 -2.24 54.19
CA ARG A 500 -25.94 -1.16 54.81
C ARG A 500 -26.40 -0.11 53.79
N VAL A 501 -25.60 0.17 52.74
CA VAL A 501 -26.04 1.01 51.62
C VAL A 501 -27.24 0.39 50.91
N ARG A 502 -27.20 -0.92 50.63
CA ARG A 502 -28.31 -1.68 50.02
C ARG A 502 -29.60 -1.61 50.85
N GLN A 503 -29.48 -1.73 52.18
CA GLN A 503 -30.62 -1.59 53.09
C GLN A 503 -31.23 -0.18 53.04
N ILE A 504 -30.39 0.87 53.01
CA ILE A 504 -30.84 2.26 52.96
C ILE A 504 -31.51 2.55 51.60
N GLU A 505 -30.94 2.06 50.49
CA GLU A 505 -31.51 2.14 49.14
C GLU A 505 -32.90 1.49 49.09
N SER A 506 -33.01 0.22 49.51
CA SER A 506 -34.29 -0.50 49.50
C SER A 506 -35.34 0.18 50.38
N LYS A 507 -34.92 0.72 51.54
CA LYS A 507 -35.80 1.49 52.42
C LYS A 507 -36.26 2.81 51.79
N ALA A 508 -35.36 3.51 51.09
CA ALA A 508 -35.66 4.77 50.43
C ALA A 508 -36.61 4.58 49.23
N VAL A 509 -36.38 3.54 48.41
CA VAL A 509 -37.29 3.15 47.32
C VAL A 509 -38.67 2.79 47.87
N ARG A 510 -38.75 1.99 48.94
CA ARG A 510 -40.02 1.63 49.59
C ARG A 510 -40.78 2.84 50.14
N LYS A 511 -40.07 3.87 50.60
CA LYS A 511 -40.69 5.15 51.00
C LYS A 511 -41.24 5.93 49.80
N LEU A 512 -40.51 5.96 48.68
CA LEU A 512 -40.98 6.63 47.45
C LEU A 512 -42.17 5.91 46.82
N GLN A 513 -42.28 4.59 47.00
CA GLN A 513 -43.42 3.78 46.53
C GLN A 513 -44.74 4.04 47.29
N GLN A 514 -44.74 4.80 48.40
CA GLN A 514 -45.98 5.11 49.10
C GLN A 514 -46.91 5.97 48.22
N PRO A 515 -48.24 5.71 48.22
CA PRO A 515 -49.17 6.31 47.26
C PRO A 515 -49.22 7.84 47.32
N TYR A 516 -48.98 8.43 48.48
CA TYR A 516 -48.88 9.89 48.65
C TYR A 516 -47.69 10.52 47.89
N ARG A 517 -46.59 9.79 47.69
CA ARG A 517 -45.35 10.27 47.05
C ARG A 517 -45.23 9.84 45.58
N ASN A 518 -45.79 8.69 45.23
CA ASN A 518 -45.75 8.14 43.87
C ASN A 518 -46.76 8.81 42.91
N LYS A 519 -47.84 9.43 43.42
CA LYS A 519 -48.91 10.00 42.60
C LYS A 519 -48.43 10.97 41.50
N SER A 520 -47.41 11.78 41.79
CA SER A 520 -46.84 12.75 40.82
C SER A 520 -45.85 12.13 39.83
N LEU A 521 -45.28 10.96 40.15
CA LEU A 521 -44.32 10.25 39.29
C LEU A 521 -45.01 9.22 38.39
N LEU A 522 -46.18 8.74 38.80
CA LEU A 522 -46.98 7.76 38.07
C LEU A 522 -47.39 8.26 36.67
N SER A 523 -47.60 9.56 36.50
CA SER A 523 -48.00 10.17 35.22
C SER A 523 -46.93 10.10 34.13
N TYR A 524 -45.69 9.77 34.47
CA TYR A 524 -44.57 9.68 33.52
C TYR A 524 -44.22 8.23 33.14
N VAL A 525 -44.96 7.25 33.65
CA VAL A 525 -44.82 5.85 33.28
C VAL A 525 -45.94 5.52 32.29
N ASP A 526 -45.58 5.36 31.03
CA ASP A 526 -46.54 4.98 29.98
C ASP A 526 -47.22 3.64 30.34
N GLY A 527 -48.55 3.66 30.45
CA GLY A 527 -49.38 2.47 30.68
C GLY A 527 -49.98 2.29 32.07
N ILE A 528 -49.82 3.24 33.02
CA ILE A 528 -50.49 3.18 34.33
C ILE A 528 -51.48 4.35 34.47
N ASP A 529 -52.76 4.10 34.14
CA ASP A 529 -53.84 5.06 34.39
C ASP A 529 -54.09 5.17 35.90
N PRO A 530 -54.00 6.37 36.53
CA PRO A 530 -54.22 6.55 37.96
C PRO A 530 -55.66 6.27 38.44
N ARG A 531 -56.56 5.79 37.57
CA ARG A 531 -57.99 5.58 37.86
C ARG A 531 -58.46 4.13 37.96
N THR A 532 -57.59 3.13 37.83
CA THR A 532 -58.00 1.73 38.07
C THR A 532 -57.71 1.34 39.52
N PRO A 533 -58.73 1.18 40.40
CA PRO A 533 -58.53 0.45 41.64
C PRO A 533 -58.15 -1.00 41.29
N GLU A 534 -57.15 -1.53 42.00
CA GLU A 534 -56.70 -2.92 41.88
C GLU A 534 -57.85 -3.90 42.13
N THR A 535 -58.50 -4.33 41.06
CA THR A 535 -59.27 -5.57 41.02
C THR A 535 -58.88 -6.29 39.75
N GLU A 536 -57.95 -7.24 39.88
CA GLU A 536 -57.93 -8.53 39.17
C GLU A 536 -56.58 -9.23 39.36
N SER A 537 -56.52 -10.09 40.38
CA SER A 537 -55.68 -11.30 40.36
C SER A 537 -56.34 -12.39 41.22
N ALA A 538 -57.44 -12.93 40.68
CA ALA A 538 -57.97 -14.23 41.05
C ALA A 538 -58.78 -14.78 39.87
N HIS A 539 -58.09 -15.39 38.91
CA HIS A 539 -58.39 -16.72 38.35
C HIS A 539 -57.43 -17.07 37.21
#